data_AF-A0AA88IC85-F1
#
_entry.id   AF-A0AA88IC85-F1
#
_cell.length_a   1.000
_cell.length_b   1.000
_cell.length_c   1.000
_cell.angle_alpha   90.00
_cell.angle_beta   90.00
_cell.angle_gamma   90.00
#
_symmetry.space_group_name_H-M   'P 1'
#
loop_
_entity.id
_entity.type
_entity.pdbx_description
1 polymer ?
#
loop_
_entity_poly.entity_id
_entity_poly.type
_entity_poly.pdbx_seq_one_letter_code
_entity_poly.pdbx_strand_id
1 'polypeptide(L)'
;MTSEPECVYLSSSDEEVPNKQPRLSDATSVQWTGKLRSVQKKPIQSSITTCLGKNNTECDVSVGTSKRRLTINRKNTDTAVASSSSSSREDSGSPCQSSISKFISSCEAFLTPSTEKIRKKLHKLYGLSPNLKEEIGKFIVTVCPIRRENVFTKIKMVLDEVRKCEASAENGEKTPKEAELLPPLDEVLESKLKKMDKAMTRIHSKIKELREREVDLDDEDNSCYLLEERLTQKFLKIHGMYCKLQGAPAKFKSSKIRFEEKEIIVFSSGDGNPKKDVMSASYSTSLPQDCFKKSVEVMKLARVGQHWDSLHGYVDDTPTSIPDQLTKDEELQRKLQENMKLGEENLEKVLNAYATQQEDLKLEPEEYDSGEESPNDDEDEEGTNAIDDKESEDGNRPLELSRTLALARGTEQFSFGGRM
;
A
#
# COMPACT_ATOMS: atom_id res chain seq x y z
N MET A 1 -76.17 -2.33 -39.72
CA MET A 1 -75.87 -1.84 -41.07
C MET A 1 -74.61 -1.01 -40.98
N THR A 2 -73.52 -1.51 -41.57
CA THR A 2 -72.14 -0.97 -41.77
C THR A 2 -71.16 -2.13 -41.48
N SER A 3 -71.03 -3.09 -42.39
CA SER A 3 -70.02 -3.14 -43.46
C SER A 3 -68.60 -3.35 -42.90
N GLU A 4 -68.25 -4.61 -42.70
CA GLU A 4 -66.87 -5.10 -42.56
C GLU A 4 -66.19 -5.09 -43.94
N PRO A 5 -64.95 -4.62 -44.07
CA PRO A 5 -64.22 -4.75 -45.33
C PRO A 5 -63.43 -6.06 -45.39
N GLU A 6 -63.50 -6.65 -46.57
CA GLU A 6 -62.89 -7.89 -47.03
C GLU A 6 -61.35 -7.88 -46.92
N CYS A 7 -60.79 -8.99 -46.40
CA CYS A 7 -59.37 -9.31 -46.53
C CYS A 7 -59.05 -9.68 -47.99
N VAL A 8 -58.38 -8.78 -48.69
CA VAL A 8 -57.81 -9.04 -50.01
C VAL A 8 -56.53 -9.87 -49.86
N TYR A 9 -56.57 -11.07 -50.43
CA TYR A 9 -55.40 -11.89 -50.71
C TYR A 9 -54.53 -11.20 -51.77
N LEU A 10 -53.33 -10.78 -51.40
CA LEU A 10 -52.28 -10.44 -52.36
C LEU A 10 -51.30 -11.61 -52.47
N SER A 11 -51.46 -12.36 -53.55
CA SER A 11 -50.44 -13.23 -54.13
C SER A 11 -49.19 -12.39 -54.41
N SER A 12 -48.09 -12.68 -53.72
CA SER A 12 -46.77 -12.15 -54.07
C SER A 12 -45.97 -13.24 -54.75
N SER A 13 -45.61 -12.90 -55.98
CA SER A 13 -44.87 -13.66 -56.96
C SER A 13 -43.46 -14.02 -56.50
N ASP A 14 -43.02 -15.19 -56.93
CA ASP A 14 -41.63 -15.65 -56.89
C ASP A 14 -40.70 -14.68 -57.63
N GLU A 15 -39.82 -14.00 -56.89
CA GLU A 15 -38.58 -13.45 -57.43
C GLU A 15 -37.40 -14.26 -56.88
N GLU A 16 -36.80 -15.07 -57.74
CA GLU A 16 -35.52 -15.72 -57.52
C GLU A 16 -34.42 -14.66 -57.43
N VAL A 17 -33.91 -14.40 -56.23
CA VAL A 17 -32.69 -13.64 -56.01
C VAL A 17 -31.50 -14.60 -56.07
N PRO A 18 -30.54 -14.45 -57.02
CA PRO A 18 -29.35 -15.29 -57.05
C PRO A 18 -28.41 -14.92 -55.90
N ASN A 19 -28.45 -15.78 -54.88
CA ASN A 19 -27.55 -15.86 -53.75
C ASN A 19 -26.09 -16.06 -54.23
N LYS A 20 -25.30 -14.99 -54.30
CA LYS A 20 -23.84 -15.04 -54.42
C LYS A 20 -23.22 -14.76 -53.06
N GLN A 21 -23.11 -15.80 -52.24
CA GLN A 21 -22.15 -15.81 -51.14
C GLN A 21 -20.72 -15.85 -51.70
N PRO A 22 -19.77 -15.06 -51.19
CA PRO A 22 -18.37 -15.30 -51.43
C PRO A 22 -17.95 -16.59 -50.70
N ARG A 23 -17.47 -17.56 -51.48
CA ARG A 23 -16.77 -18.74 -50.97
C ARG A 23 -15.51 -18.29 -50.24
N LEU A 24 -15.54 -18.32 -48.91
CA LEU A 24 -14.35 -18.47 -48.08
C LEU A 24 -13.89 -19.93 -48.18
N SER A 25 -13.11 -20.24 -49.21
CA SER A 25 -12.31 -21.46 -49.27
C SER A 25 -10.96 -21.22 -48.59
N ASP A 26 -10.63 -22.15 -47.71
CA ASP A 26 -9.27 -22.51 -47.26
C ASP A 26 -8.61 -21.59 -46.22
N ALA A 27 -9.21 -21.52 -45.03
CA ALA A 27 -8.44 -21.37 -43.80
C ALA A 27 -8.15 -22.76 -43.22
N THR A 28 -6.89 -23.14 -43.29
CA THR A 28 -6.28 -24.32 -42.71
C THR A 28 -6.75 -24.58 -41.28
N SER A 29 -7.44 -25.71 -41.10
CA SER A 29 -7.62 -26.36 -39.80
C SER A 29 -6.24 -26.75 -39.26
N VAL A 30 -5.67 -25.90 -38.41
CA VAL A 30 -4.51 -26.25 -37.60
C VAL A 30 -5.00 -27.17 -36.50
N GLN A 31 -4.93 -28.47 -36.74
CA GLN A 31 -5.06 -29.46 -35.69
C GLN A 31 -3.92 -29.26 -34.68
N TRP A 32 -4.26 -28.74 -33.50
CA TRP A 32 -3.38 -28.75 -32.34
C TRP A 32 -3.14 -30.20 -31.90
N THR A 33 -2.11 -30.83 -32.46
CA THR A 33 -1.52 -32.06 -31.91
C THR A 33 -0.29 -31.70 -31.07
N GLY A 34 -0.50 -30.83 -30.09
CA GLY A 34 0.46 -30.57 -29.03
C GLY A 34 0.57 -31.79 -28.12
N LYS A 35 1.45 -32.73 -28.45
CA LYS A 35 1.84 -33.85 -27.60
C LYS A 35 2.55 -33.31 -26.36
N LEU A 36 1.78 -32.96 -25.33
CA LEU A 36 2.26 -32.70 -23.98
C LEU A 36 3.07 -33.91 -23.53
N ARG A 37 4.40 -33.77 -23.51
CA ARG A 37 5.26 -34.74 -22.84
C ARG A 37 4.91 -34.66 -21.35
N SER A 38 4.33 -35.73 -20.81
CA SER A 38 4.17 -35.89 -19.38
C SER A 38 5.56 -35.83 -18.74
N VAL A 39 5.88 -34.71 -18.09
CA VAL A 39 7.00 -34.68 -17.15
C VAL A 39 6.51 -35.45 -15.93
N GLN A 40 6.98 -36.70 -15.80
CA GLN A 40 6.77 -37.47 -14.58
C GLN A 40 7.40 -36.69 -13.42
N LYS A 41 6.55 -36.14 -12.55
CA LYS A 41 6.95 -35.64 -11.23
C LYS A 41 7.50 -36.83 -10.44
N LYS A 42 8.82 -36.90 -10.29
CA LYS A 42 9.44 -37.75 -9.27
C LYS A 42 9.11 -37.15 -7.89
N PRO A 43 8.71 -37.98 -6.91
CA PRO A 43 8.49 -37.51 -5.55
C PRO A 43 9.83 -37.08 -4.95
N ILE A 44 9.92 -35.82 -4.51
CA ILE A 44 11.02 -35.33 -3.70
C ILE A 44 10.82 -35.93 -2.30
N GLN A 45 11.55 -37.00 -2.02
CA GLN A 45 11.76 -37.44 -0.64
C GLN A 45 12.68 -36.42 0.04
N SER A 46 12.15 -35.78 1.07
CA SER A 46 12.87 -34.89 1.98
C SER A 46 13.85 -35.72 2.82
N SER A 47 15.13 -35.73 2.45
CA SER A 47 16.23 -36.06 3.36
C SER A 47 16.87 -34.76 3.86
N ILE A 48 16.59 -34.45 5.12
CA ILE A 48 17.31 -33.46 5.91
C ILE A 48 18.69 -34.04 6.16
N THR A 49 19.72 -33.44 5.55
CA THR A 49 21.12 -33.74 5.87
C THR A 49 21.78 -32.47 6.38
N THR A 50 22.05 -32.46 7.68
CA THR A 50 22.92 -31.55 8.40
C THR A 50 24.32 -31.53 7.78
N CYS A 51 24.80 -30.35 7.37
CA CYS A 51 26.19 -30.11 7.01
C CYS A 51 26.75 -28.98 7.87
N LEU A 52 27.44 -29.37 8.95
CA LEU A 52 28.47 -28.59 9.62
C LEU A 52 29.66 -28.40 8.67
N GLY A 53 30.23 -27.20 8.60
CA GLY A 53 31.61 -27.03 8.15
C GLY A 53 31.92 -25.78 7.33
N LYS A 54 32.39 -24.74 8.03
CA LYS A 54 33.58 -23.91 7.75
C LYS A 54 33.83 -23.48 6.29
N ASN A 55 33.92 -22.17 6.06
CA ASN A 55 35.21 -21.51 5.83
C ASN A 55 35.06 -19.98 5.71
N ASN A 56 36.04 -19.31 6.32
CA ASN A 56 36.31 -17.88 6.27
C ASN A 56 36.61 -17.43 4.84
N THR A 57 36.06 -16.28 4.47
CA THR A 57 36.74 -15.31 3.61
C THR A 57 36.36 -13.91 4.10
N GLU A 58 37.35 -13.24 4.69
CA GLU A 58 37.39 -11.81 4.98
C GLU A 58 37.17 -11.00 3.70
N CYS A 59 36.24 -10.06 3.75
CA CYS A 59 36.21 -8.90 2.87
C CYS A 59 36.19 -7.66 3.77
N ASP A 60 37.37 -7.10 4.02
CA ASP A 60 37.54 -5.79 4.65
C ASP A 60 36.99 -4.70 3.73
N VAL A 61 35.89 -4.07 4.15
CA VAL A 61 35.42 -2.80 3.59
C VAL A 61 35.64 -1.74 4.66
N SER A 62 36.63 -0.89 4.43
CA SER A 62 36.96 0.26 5.27
C SER A 62 35.93 1.37 5.11
N VAL A 63 35.06 1.54 6.13
CA VAL A 63 34.17 2.70 6.24
C VAL A 63 34.74 3.69 7.25
N GLY A 64 35.28 4.80 6.74
CA GLY A 64 35.76 5.92 7.54
C GLY A 64 34.61 6.68 8.20
N THR A 65 34.55 6.66 9.53
CA THR A 65 33.58 7.45 10.31
C THR A 65 34.25 8.71 10.88
N SER A 66 33.90 9.86 10.31
CA SER A 66 34.28 11.18 10.84
C SER A 66 33.38 11.57 12.01
N LYS A 67 33.91 11.52 13.24
CA LYS A 67 33.26 12.06 14.46
C LYS A 67 33.53 13.56 14.59
N ARG A 68 32.53 14.41 14.29
CA ARG A 68 32.51 15.81 14.76
C ARG A 68 31.99 15.88 16.19
N ARG A 69 32.87 16.25 17.11
CA ARG A 69 32.63 16.54 18.52
C ARG A 69 32.18 18.00 18.64
N LEU A 70 30.93 18.26 19.03
CA LEU A 70 30.45 19.59 19.40
C LEU A 70 30.57 19.78 20.91
N THR A 71 31.40 20.75 21.31
CA THR A 71 31.55 21.26 22.67
C THR A 71 30.47 22.30 22.95
N ILE A 72 29.62 22.06 23.95
CA ILE A 72 28.65 23.04 24.46
C ILE A 72 29.29 23.81 25.61
N ASN A 73 29.46 25.12 25.41
CA ASN A 73 29.91 26.10 26.40
C ASN A 73 28.84 26.31 27.48
N ARG A 74 29.18 26.00 28.74
CA ARG A 74 28.44 26.42 29.94
C ARG A 74 28.87 27.85 30.30
N LYS A 75 27.94 28.82 30.23
CA LYS A 75 28.12 30.15 30.83
C LYS A 75 27.52 30.14 32.24
N ASN A 76 28.35 30.48 33.22
CA ASN A 76 27.97 30.77 34.60
C ASN A 76 27.29 32.14 34.66
N THR A 77 26.23 32.26 35.45
CA THR A 77 25.73 33.54 35.94
C THR A 77 25.56 33.45 37.44
N ASP A 78 26.46 34.11 38.15
CA ASP A 78 26.35 34.41 39.57
C ASP A 78 25.27 35.48 39.78
N THR A 79 24.41 35.29 40.77
CA THR A 79 23.67 36.40 41.36
C THR A 79 23.42 36.09 42.83
N ALA A 80 24.08 36.86 43.69
CA ALA A 80 23.91 36.87 45.13
C ALA A 80 22.76 37.80 45.51
N VAL A 81 21.85 37.39 46.41
CA VAL A 81 21.13 38.30 47.31
C VAL A 81 20.86 37.62 48.66
N ALA A 82 20.98 38.46 49.68
CA ALA A 82 21.00 38.32 51.12
C ALA A 82 19.85 37.58 51.84
N SER A 83 20.19 37.27 53.08
CA SER A 83 19.56 36.49 54.14
C SER A 83 18.45 37.20 54.95
N SER A 84 17.83 36.39 55.83
CA SER A 84 17.04 36.67 57.06
C SER A 84 15.51 36.80 56.89
N SER A 85 14.62 36.21 57.71
CA SER A 85 14.74 35.45 58.98
C SER A 85 13.40 34.76 59.34
N SER A 86 13.50 33.55 59.92
CA SER A 86 12.66 32.88 60.95
C SER A 86 11.11 32.93 60.91
N SER A 87 10.47 31.74 60.93
CA SER A 87 9.53 31.30 62.01
C SER A 87 8.34 30.44 61.54
N SER A 88 8.57 29.14 61.38
CA SER A 88 7.67 28.01 61.72
C SER A 88 8.27 26.75 61.07
N ARG A 89 8.28 25.62 61.78
CA ARG A 89 8.69 24.33 61.20
C ARG A 89 7.59 23.85 60.25
N GLU A 90 7.46 24.50 59.11
CA GLU A 90 6.75 23.93 57.97
C GLU A 90 7.70 22.99 57.24
N ASP A 91 7.20 21.79 57.01
CA ASP A 91 7.80 20.72 56.23
C ASP A 91 8.44 21.33 54.96
N SER A 92 9.77 21.43 54.92
CA SER A 92 10.50 22.08 53.84
C SER A 92 10.52 21.16 52.63
N GLY A 93 9.34 21.01 52.01
CA GLY A 93 9.16 20.28 50.77
C GLY A 93 10.13 20.80 49.73
N SER A 94 10.77 19.88 49.01
CA SER A 94 11.67 20.22 47.91
C SER A 94 11.02 21.24 46.97
N PRO A 95 11.74 22.30 46.53
CA PRO A 95 11.21 23.29 45.57
C PRO A 95 10.54 22.68 44.34
N CYS A 96 10.98 21.48 43.92
CA CYS A 96 10.42 20.74 42.80
C CYS A 96 9.00 20.20 43.05
N GLN A 97 8.68 19.85 44.29
CA GLN A 97 7.34 19.37 44.66
C GLN A 97 6.29 20.49 44.54
N SER A 98 6.68 21.72 44.87
CA SER A 98 5.85 22.91 44.66
C SER A 98 5.57 23.14 43.17
N SER A 99 6.57 22.98 42.28
CA SER A 99 6.41 23.15 40.84
C SER A 99 5.47 22.11 40.21
N ILE A 100 5.59 20.83 40.60
CA ILE A 100 4.71 19.74 40.13
C ILE A 100 3.26 20.02 40.57
N SER A 101 3.07 20.40 41.84
CA SER A 101 1.73 20.67 42.39
C SER A 101 1.06 21.84 41.67
N LYS A 102 1.79 22.94 41.46
CA LYS A 102 1.30 24.11 40.70
C LYS A 102 0.95 23.77 39.26
N PHE A 103 1.75 22.93 38.60
CA PHE A 103 1.49 22.48 37.24
C PHE A 103 0.22 21.63 37.14
N ILE A 104 0.04 20.68 38.07
CA ILE A 104 -1.15 19.82 38.10
C ILE A 104 -2.41 20.64 38.37
N SER A 105 -2.39 21.52 39.38
CA SER A 105 -3.52 22.42 39.66
C SER A 105 -3.84 23.34 38.48
N SER A 106 -2.81 23.83 37.77
CA SER A 106 -3.00 24.64 36.57
C SER A 106 -3.62 23.83 35.43
N CYS A 107 -3.21 22.57 35.24
CA CYS A 107 -3.80 21.69 34.23
C CYS A 107 -5.26 21.33 34.58
N GLU A 108 -5.55 21.00 35.83
CA GLU A 108 -6.88 20.59 36.30
C GLU A 108 -7.96 21.64 36.03
N ALA A 109 -7.61 22.93 36.08
CA ALA A 109 -8.52 24.02 35.73
C ALA A 109 -9.03 23.97 34.27
N PHE A 110 -8.34 23.25 33.38
CA PHE A 110 -8.71 23.11 31.97
C PHE A 110 -9.23 21.71 31.61
N LEU A 111 -9.19 20.75 32.52
CA LEU A 111 -9.62 19.36 32.25
C LEU A 111 -11.11 19.17 32.50
N THR A 112 -11.82 18.66 31.49
CA THR A 112 -13.24 18.29 31.56
C THR A 112 -13.42 16.85 32.07
N PRO A 113 -14.62 16.44 32.51
CA PRO A 113 -14.89 15.07 32.96
C PRO A 113 -14.56 13.99 31.91
N SER A 114 -14.65 14.30 30.62
CA SER A 114 -14.28 13.36 29.55
C SER A 114 -12.77 13.07 29.46
N THR A 115 -11.95 13.88 30.15
CA THR A 115 -10.48 13.74 30.18
C THR A 115 -9.95 13.10 31.46
N GLU A 116 -10.79 12.41 32.23
CA GLU A 116 -10.45 11.77 33.51
C GLU A 116 -9.24 10.81 33.42
N LYS A 117 -9.05 10.14 32.28
CA LYS A 117 -7.87 9.28 32.02
C LYS A 117 -6.55 10.09 32.08
N ILE A 118 -6.55 11.34 31.63
CA ILE A 118 -5.39 12.24 31.66
C ILE A 118 -5.14 12.71 33.09
N ARG A 119 -6.19 13.07 33.83
CA ARG A 119 -6.10 13.45 35.25
C ARG A 119 -5.45 12.36 36.09
N LYS A 120 -5.87 11.10 35.91
CA LYS A 120 -5.25 9.94 36.59
C LYS A 120 -3.76 9.80 36.26
N LYS A 121 -3.34 10.05 35.00
CA LYS A 121 -1.93 10.03 34.60
C LYS A 121 -1.13 11.17 35.23
N LEU A 122 -1.71 12.37 35.34
CA LEU A 122 -1.07 13.50 36.03
C LEU A 122 -0.90 13.26 37.52
N HIS A 123 -1.89 12.67 38.21
CA HIS A 123 -1.72 12.36 39.63
C HIS A 123 -0.65 11.30 39.92
N LYS A 124 -0.34 10.42 38.96
CA LYS A 124 0.80 9.49 39.10
C LYS A 124 2.13 10.21 39.28
N LEU A 125 2.26 11.48 38.85
CA LEU A 125 3.45 12.29 39.07
C LEU A 125 3.76 12.50 40.57
N TYR A 126 2.74 12.52 41.43
CA TYR A 126 2.93 12.59 42.89
C TYR A 126 3.54 11.30 43.47
N GLY A 127 3.39 10.17 42.78
CA GLY A 127 3.92 8.87 43.19
C GLY A 127 5.36 8.60 42.75
N LEU A 128 5.97 9.48 41.95
CA LEU A 128 7.32 9.25 41.42
C LEU A 128 8.39 9.28 42.52
N SER A 129 9.49 8.57 42.25
CA SER A 129 10.70 8.57 43.09
C SER A 129 11.24 9.99 43.29
N PRO A 130 11.82 10.35 44.46
CA PRO A 130 12.31 11.70 44.74
C PRO A 130 13.29 12.25 43.68
N ASN A 131 14.18 11.41 43.17
CA ASN A 131 15.16 11.80 42.14
C ASN A 131 14.46 12.19 40.84
N LEU A 132 13.48 11.39 40.44
CA LEU A 132 12.69 11.59 39.24
C LEU A 132 11.81 12.85 39.35
N LYS A 133 11.24 13.09 40.54
CA LYS A 133 10.49 14.32 40.83
C LYS A 133 11.36 15.57 40.70
N GLU A 134 12.64 15.51 41.05
CA GLU A 134 13.54 16.64 40.91
C GLU A 134 13.81 16.98 39.44
N GLU A 135 14.10 15.96 38.62
CA GLU A 135 14.36 16.13 37.19
C GLU A 135 13.12 16.63 36.45
N ILE A 136 11.96 16.01 36.70
CA ILE A 136 10.69 16.44 36.11
C ILE A 136 10.30 17.82 36.63
N GLY A 137 10.55 18.14 37.91
CA GLY A 137 10.31 19.46 38.47
C GLY A 137 11.06 20.55 37.71
N LYS A 138 12.34 20.31 37.35
CA LYS A 138 13.14 21.22 36.53
C LYS A 138 12.56 21.36 35.12
N PHE A 139 12.13 20.26 34.50
CA PHE A 139 11.51 20.28 33.18
C PHE A 139 10.16 21.01 33.17
N ILE A 140 9.32 20.84 34.19
CA ILE A 140 8.03 21.54 34.30
C ILE A 140 8.24 23.06 34.33
N VAL A 141 9.28 23.54 35.00
CA VAL A 141 9.61 24.97 35.05
C VAL A 141 9.94 25.52 33.66
N THR A 142 10.58 24.74 32.77
CA THR A 142 10.88 25.18 31.38
C THR A 142 9.66 25.11 30.47
N VAL A 143 8.72 24.21 30.76
CA VAL A 143 7.52 23.98 29.95
C VAL A 143 6.42 25.00 30.27
N CYS A 144 6.40 25.56 31.48
CA CYS A 144 5.50 26.63 31.91
C CYS A 144 5.84 27.99 31.24
N PRO A 145 4.86 28.88 31.03
CA PRO A 145 3.46 28.83 31.50
C PRO A 145 2.52 28.01 30.60
N ILE A 146 1.45 27.47 31.20
CA ILE A 146 0.37 26.77 30.49
C ILE A 146 -0.68 27.78 30.03
N ARG A 147 -1.15 27.68 28.78
CA ARG A 147 -2.27 28.44 28.24
C ARG A 147 -3.34 27.50 27.70
N ARG A 148 -4.59 27.95 27.62
CA ARG A 148 -5.73 27.09 27.23
C ARG A 148 -5.51 26.40 25.89
N GLU A 149 -4.85 27.05 24.94
CA GLU A 149 -4.63 26.53 23.58
C GLU A 149 -3.60 25.40 23.53
N ASN A 150 -2.72 25.30 24.53
CA ASN A 150 -1.59 24.36 24.52
C ASN A 150 -1.53 23.40 25.73
N VAL A 151 -2.54 23.40 26.60
CA VAL A 151 -2.63 22.52 27.79
C VAL A 151 -2.29 21.06 27.43
N PHE A 152 -2.95 20.49 26.42
CA PHE A 152 -2.77 19.07 26.09
C PHE A 152 -1.39 18.76 25.53
N THR A 153 -0.83 19.64 24.71
CA THR A 153 0.54 19.51 24.20
C THR A 153 1.55 19.55 25.34
N LYS A 154 1.38 20.49 26.28
CA LYS A 154 2.25 20.66 27.44
C LYS A 154 2.15 19.47 28.41
N ILE A 155 0.94 18.96 28.67
CA ILE A 155 0.73 17.72 29.42
C ILE A 155 1.43 16.55 28.74
N LYS A 156 1.28 16.40 27.42
CA LYS A 156 1.94 15.34 26.66
C LYS A 156 3.46 15.42 26.80
N MET A 157 4.06 16.61 26.63
CA MET A 157 5.50 16.81 26.79
C MET A 157 6.01 16.37 28.17
N VAL A 158 5.30 16.72 29.26
CA VAL A 158 5.69 16.33 30.62
C VAL A 158 5.58 14.81 30.81
N LEU A 159 4.51 14.19 30.32
CA LEU A 159 4.32 12.74 30.42
C LEU A 159 5.35 11.95 29.60
N ASP A 160 5.75 12.47 28.44
CA ASP A 160 6.78 11.86 27.59
C ASP A 160 8.16 11.96 28.26
N GLU A 161 8.48 13.09 28.90
CA GLU A 161 9.73 13.24 29.66
C GLU A 161 9.77 12.31 30.89
N VAL A 162 8.64 12.14 31.59
CA VAL A 162 8.53 11.16 32.70
C VAL A 162 8.88 9.76 32.20
N ARG A 163 8.29 9.32 31.09
CA ARG A 163 8.55 8.00 30.51
C ARG A 163 10.01 7.83 30.10
N LYS A 164 10.64 8.88 29.57
CA LYS A 164 12.05 8.87 29.18
C LYS A 164 12.98 8.75 30.39
N CYS A 165 12.68 9.46 31.48
CA CYS A 165 13.45 9.37 32.71
C CYS A 165 13.25 8.03 33.42
N GLU A 166 12.04 7.45 33.41
CA GLU A 166 11.80 6.07 33.91
C GLU A 166 12.63 5.04 33.13
N ALA A 167 12.64 5.11 31.79
CA ALA A 167 13.44 4.22 30.96
C ALA A 167 14.95 4.40 31.18
N SER A 168 15.38 5.61 31.55
CA SER A 168 16.79 5.89 31.85
C SER A 168 17.18 5.38 33.25
N ALA A 169 16.27 5.44 34.23
CA ALA A 169 16.50 4.91 35.57
C ALA A 169 16.64 3.37 35.57
N GLU A 170 15.83 2.66 34.77
CA GLU A 170 15.93 1.19 34.63
C GLU A 170 17.26 0.75 33.99
N ASN A 171 17.90 1.62 33.20
CA ASN A 171 19.19 1.32 32.57
C ASN A 171 20.40 1.73 33.44
N GLY A 172 20.20 2.55 34.47
CA GLY A 172 21.27 3.20 35.24
C GLY A 172 21.79 2.44 36.47
N GLU A 173 21.06 1.43 36.95
CA GLU A 173 21.42 0.68 38.17
C GLU A 173 21.90 -0.75 37.87
N LYS A 174 22.80 -0.88 36.89
CA LYS A 174 23.69 -2.05 36.82
C LYS A 174 24.97 -1.72 37.58
N THR A 175 24.96 -1.98 38.89
CA THR A 175 26.19 -2.07 39.68
C THR A 175 27.19 -3.00 38.99
N PRO A 176 28.50 -2.67 38.96
CA PRO A 176 29.53 -3.54 38.40
C PRO A 176 29.79 -4.71 39.35
N LYS A 177 28.93 -5.71 39.28
CA LYS A 177 29.21 -7.05 39.78
C LYS A 177 28.81 -8.04 38.69
N GLU A 178 29.86 -8.66 38.17
CA GLU A 178 29.83 -9.92 37.44
C GLU A 178 29.30 -9.83 36.00
N ALA A 179 30.15 -10.26 35.07
CA ALA A 179 29.96 -10.21 33.64
C ALA A 179 28.80 -11.12 33.21
N GLU A 180 27.58 -10.62 33.36
CA GLU A 180 26.39 -11.23 32.79
C GLU A 180 26.43 -10.98 31.29
N LEU A 181 26.65 -12.08 30.54
CA LEU A 181 26.69 -12.11 29.10
C LEU A 181 25.54 -11.28 28.52
N LEU A 182 25.86 -10.29 27.68
CA LEU A 182 24.87 -9.63 26.86
C LEU A 182 24.02 -10.72 26.17
N PRO A 183 22.68 -10.62 26.20
CA PRO A 183 21.83 -11.55 25.48
C PRO A 183 22.32 -11.59 24.03
N PRO A 184 22.48 -12.79 23.45
CA PRO A 184 22.93 -12.94 22.07
C PRO A 184 22.11 -12.01 21.17
N LEU A 185 22.76 -11.23 20.33
CA LEU A 185 22.14 -10.26 19.41
C LEU A 185 20.95 -10.88 18.62
N ASP A 186 21.02 -12.20 18.42
CA ASP A 186 20.03 -13.02 17.76
C ASP A 186 18.66 -13.04 18.48
N GLU A 187 18.61 -13.03 19.82
CA GLU A 187 17.35 -13.13 20.58
C GLU A 187 16.47 -11.88 20.40
N VAL A 188 17.11 -10.71 20.28
CA VAL A 188 16.41 -9.43 20.04
C VAL A 188 15.84 -9.39 18.61
N LEU A 189 16.61 -9.86 17.63
CA LEU A 189 16.19 -9.94 16.24
C LEU A 189 15.02 -10.92 16.07
N GLU A 190 15.14 -12.12 16.65
CA GLU A 190 14.08 -13.14 16.65
C GLU A 190 12.79 -12.62 17.28
N SER A 191 12.90 -11.91 18.41
CA SER A 191 11.75 -11.28 19.07
C SER A 191 11.05 -10.24 18.18
N LYS A 192 11.82 -9.48 17.38
CA LYS A 192 11.29 -8.50 16.44
C LYS A 192 10.63 -9.17 15.24
N LEU A 193 11.26 -10.19 14.66
CA LEU A 193 10.69 -10.99 13.58
C LEU A 193 9.37 -11.63 14.00
N LYS A 194 9.30 -12.21 15.20
CA LYS A 194 8.08 -12.81 15.76
C LYS A 194 6.94 -11.79 15.96
N LYS A 195 7.25 -10.53 16.28
CA LYS A 195 6.24 -9.45 16.37
C LYS A 195 5.70 -9.08 15.00
N MET A 196 6.57 -8.93 14.01
CA MET A 196 6.17 -8.64 12.61
C MET A 196 5.34 -9.78 12.02
N ASP A 197 5.73 -11.02 12.24
CA ASP A 197 5.00 -12.20 11.78
C ASP A 197 3.58 -12.25 12.37
N LYS A 198 3.43 -12.03 13.68
CA LYS A 198 2.11 -11.89 14.33
C LYS A 198 1.27 -10.76 13.73
N ALA A 199 1.89 -9.63 13.41
CA ALA A 199 1.18 -8.49 12.80
C ALA A 199 0.71 -8.82 11.37
N MET A 200 1.55 -9.46 10.56
CA MET A 200 1.20 -9.94 9.22
C MET A 200 0.03 -10.92 9.27
N THR A 201 0.05 -11.90 10.18
CA THR A 201 -1.05 -12.86 10.36
C THR A 201 -2.36 -12.18 10.73
N ARG A 202 -2.35 -11.19 11.63
CA ARG A 202 -3.55 -10.42 11.99
C ARG A 202 -4.12 -9.63 10.80
N ILE A 203 -3.25 -8.96 10.04
CA ILE A 203 -3.67 -8.21 8.86
C ILE A 203 -4.24 -9.16 7.81
N HIS A 204 -3.60 -10.31 7.59
CA HIS A 204 -4.06 -11.31 6.64
C HIS A 204 -5.44 -11.87 7.02
N SER A 205 -5.66 -12.21 8.30
CA SER A 205 -6.99 -12.60 8.78
C SER A 205 -8.03 -11.51 8.55
N LYS A 206 -7.67 -10.23 8.74
CA LYS A 206 -8.60 -9.12 8.53
C LYS A 206 -8.93 -8.89 7.06
N ILE A 207 -7.94 -9.01 6.17
CA ILE A 207 -8.14 -8.99 4.72
C ILE A 207 -9.11 -10.10 4.32
N LYS A 208 -8.94 -11.32 4.86
CA LYS A 208 -9.85 -12.44 4.60
C LYS A 208 -11.29 -12.13 5.03
N GLU A 209 -11.48 -11.58 6.23
CA GLU A 209 -12.81 -11.16 6.71
C GLU A 209 -13.45 -10.07 5.82
N LEU A 210 -12.66 -9.15 5.27
CA LEU A 210 -13.16 -8.09 4.39
C LEU A 210 -13.54 -8.63 3.01
N ARG A 211 -12.78 -9.61 2.48
CA ARG A 211 -13.09 -10.28 1.21
C ARG A 211 -14.36 -11.11 1.26
N GLU A 212 -14.65 -11.71 2.40
CA GLU A 212 -15.87 -12.50 2.62
C GLU A 212 -17.11 -11.63 2.89
N ARG A 213 -16.91 -10.33 3.16
CA ARG A 213 -17.99 -9.41 3.48
C ARG A 213 -18.61 -8.83 2.21
N GLU A 214 -19.94 -8.82 2.16
CA GLU A 214 -20.69 -8.18 1.09
C GLU A 214 -20.45 -6.65 1.06
N VAL A 215 -20.37 -6.09 -0.13
CA VAL A 215 -20.15 -4.64 -0.32
C VAL A 215 -21.47 -3.90 -0.11
N ASP A 216 -21.49 -2.99 0.84
CA ASP A 216 -22.57 -2.03 1.00
C ASP A 216 -22.39 -0.88 0.00
N LEU A 217 -23.39 -0.65 -0.85
CA LEU A 217 -23.35 0.41 -1.86
C LEU A 217 -23.52 1.82 -1.25
N ASP A 218 -23.98 1.90 0.01
CA ASP A 218 -24.19 3.17 0.70
C ASP A 218 -22.94 3.67 1.45
N ASP A 219 -21.89 2.84 1.59
CA ASP A 219 -20.64 3.19 2.30
C ASP A 219 -19.51 3.56 1.32
N GLU A 220 -19.59 4.77 0.74
CA GLU A 220 -18.61 5.24 -0.25
C GLU A 220 -17.19 5.43 0.33
N ASP A 221 -17.08 5.97 1.55
CA ASP A 221 -15.79 6.42 2.10
C ASP A 221 -15.02 5.34 2.88
N ASN A 222 -15.72 4.33 3.42
CA ASN A 222 -15.13 3.23 4.19
C ASN A 222 -15.56 1.85 3.71
N SER A 223 -15.88 1.74 2.42
CA SER A 223 -16.20 0.46 1.81
C SER A 223 -15.17 -0.61 2.16
N CYS A 224 -15.65 -1.85 2.29
CA CYS A 224 -14.81 -2.99 2.66
C CYS A 224 -13.63 -3.16 1.69
N TYR A 225 -13.83 -2.80 0.43
CA TYR A 225 -12.81 -2.80 -0.62
C TYR A 225 -11.67 -1.79 -0.35
N LEU A 226 -11.99 -0.55 0.01
CA LEU A 226 -10.98 0.46 0.33
C LEU A 226 -10.18 0.09 1.58
N LEU A 227 -10.84 -0.51 2.57
CA LEU A 227 -10.17 -1.02 3.78
C LEU A 227 -9.26 -2.20 3.47
N GLU A 228 -9.67 -3.11 2.59
CA GLU A 228 -8.85 -4.23 2.13
C GLU A 228 -7.57 -3.75 1.46
N GLU A 229 -7.66 -2.78 0.54
CA GLU A 229 -6.51 -2.22 -0.17
C GLU A 229 -5.52 -1.56 0.80
N ARG A 230 -6.01 -0.73 1.73
CA ARG A 230 -5.17 -0.10 2.77
C ARG A 230 -4.44 -1.14 3.63
N LEU A 231 -5.13 -2.22 4.00
CA LEU A 231 -4.53 -3.32 4.76
C LEU A 231 -3.52 -4.11 3.94
N THR A 232 -3.77 -4.33 2.65
CA THR A 232 -2.84 -4.98 1.72
C THR A 232 -1.55 -4.17 1.59
N GLN A 233 -1.64 -2.84 1.44
CA GLN A 233 -0.48 -1.95 1.45
C GLN A 233 0.28 -2.00 2.78
N LYS A 234 -0.43 -1.99 3.92
CA LYS A 234 0.18 -2.14 5.26
C LYS A 234 0.91 -3.49 5.40
N PHE A 235 0.31 -4.58 4.89
CA PHE A 235 0.92 -5.91 4.87
C PHE A 235 2.23 -5.90 4.08
N LEU A 236 2.22 -5.38 2.84
CA LEU A 236 3.40 -5.31 1.99
C LEU A 236 4.52 -4.48 2.63
N LYS A 237 4.19 -3.39 3.32
CA LYS A 237 5.16 -2.58 4.07
C LYS A 237 5.82 -3.37 5.20
N ILE A 238 5.04 -4.10 6.00
CA ILE A 238 5.57 -4.94 7.08
C ILE A 238 6.41 -6.08 6.52
N HIS A 239 5.93 -6.75 5.47
CA HIS A 239 6.67 -7.79 4.76
C HIS A 239 8.02 -7.28 4.23
N GLY A 240 8.05 -6.09 3.63
CA GLY A 240 9.30 -5.46 3.19
C GLY A 240 10.30 -5.21 4.31
N MET A 241 9.83 -4.77 5.49
CA MET A 241 10.69 -4.63 6.68
C MET A 241 11.16 -5.98 7.22
N TYR A 242 10.29 -6.99 7.20
CA TYR A 242 10.59 -8.36 7.61
C TYR A 242 11.71 -8.96 6.75
N CYS A 243 11.63 -8.85 5.42
CA CYS A 243 12.68 -9.31 4.50
C CYS A 243 14.01 -8.59 4.73
N LYS A 244 13.98 -7.26 4.97
CA LYS A 244 15.19 -6.47 5.30
C LYS A 244 15.89 -6.99 6.56
N LEU A 245 15.13 -7.34 7.60
CA LEU A 245 15.69 -7.91 8.84
C LEU A 245 16.25 -9.32 8.65
N GLN A 246 15.69 -10.09 7.73
CA GLN A 246 16.21 -11.42 7.36
C GLN A 246 17.41 -11.37 6.41
N GLY A 247 17.75 -10.21 5.85
CA GLY A 247 18.78 -10.08 4.81
C GLY A 247 18.34 -10.63 3.44
N ALA A 248 17.04 -10.89 3.26
CA ALA A 248 16.48 -11.35 1.99
C ALA A 248 16.00 -10.16 1.14
N PRO A 249 16.11 -10.21 -0.20
CA PRO A 249 15.52 -9.19 -1.05
C PRO A 249 13.99 -9.22 -0.93
N ALA A 250 13.38 -8.05 -0.74
CA ALA A 250 11.93 -7.93 -0.53
C ALA A 250 11.08 -8.22 -1.78
N LYS A 251 11.68 -8.17 -2.99
CA LYS A 251 10.96 -8.35 -4.25
C LYS A 251 11.16 -9.78 -4.75
N PHE A 252 10.07 -10.46 -5.07
CA PHE A 252 10.13 -11.66 -5.91
C PHE A 252 10.79 -11.29 -7.23
N LYS A 253 11.83 -12.04 -7.61
CA LYS A 253 12.48 -11.83 -8.91
C LYS A 253 11.46 -12.19 -9.98
N SER A 254 10.93 -11.20 -10.68
CA SER A 254 10.14 -11.44 -11.88
C SER A 254 10.95 -12.30 -12.84
N SER A 255 10.34 -13.36 -13.38
CA SER A 255 10.99 -14.25 -14.34
C SER A 255 11.57 -13.42 -15.49
N LYS A 256 12.90 -13.48 -15.66
CA LYS A 256 13.58 -12.81 -16.76
C LYS A 256 13.16 -13.52 -18.05
N ILE A 257 12.39 -12.82 -18.89
CA ILE A 257 12.09 -13.29 -20.25
C ILE A 257 13.41 -13.33 -21.00
N ARG A 258 13.84 -14.53 -21.41
CA ARG A 258 15.04 -14.72 -22.22
C ARG A 258 14.60 -14.87 -23.67
N PHE A 259 15.06 -13.95 -24.51
CA PHE A 259 15.00 -14.12 -25.96
C PHE A 259 16.28 -14.84 -26.40
N GLU A 260 16.16 -15.83 -27.29
CA GLU A 260 17.35 -16.43 -27.88
C GLU A 260 18.03 -15.39 -28.77
N GLU A 261 19.37 -15.32 -28.74
CA GLU A 261 20.19 -14.26 -29.37
C GLU A 261 19.93 -14.03 -30.87
N LYS A 262 19.26 -14.96 -31.54
CA LYS A 262 18.90 -14.86 -32.95
C LYS A 262 17.65 -13.99 -33.22
N GLU A 263 16.89 -13.61 -32.19
CA GLU A 263 15.65 -12.84 -32.31
C GLU A 263 15.75 -11.41 -31.74
N ILE A 264 16.92 -11.03 -31.22
CA ILE A 264 17.13 -9.70 -30.63
C ILE A 264 17.51 -8.71 -31.73
N ILE A 265 16.54 -7.93 -32.17
CA ILE A 265 16.79 -6.72 -32.94
C ILE A 265 17.36 -5.68 -31.99
N VAL A 266 18.55 -5.23 -32.32
CA VAL A 266 19.23 -4.11 -31.67
C VAL A 266 18.45 -2.83 -32.00
N PHE A 267 17.42 -2.53 -31.20
CA PHE A 267 16.97 -1.15 -31.00
C PHE A 267 17.84 -0.52 -29.90
N SER A 268 19.17 -0.61 -30.02
CA SER A 268 20.04 0.23 -29.19
C SER A 268 20.11 1.58 -29.88
N SER A 269 19.22 2.47 -29.47
CA SER A 269 19.29 3.88 -29.76
C SER A 269 20.69 4.39 -29.40
N GLY A 270 21.44 4.87 -30.39
CA GLY A 270 22.27 6.06 -30.25
C GLY A 270 23.50 6.07 -29.34
N ASP A 271 23.87 5.00 -28.61
CA ASP A 271 25.10 5.02 -27.80
C ASP A 271 26.37 4.79 -28.66
N GLY A 272 26.64 5.75 -29.55
CA GLY A 272 27.96 6.34 -29.82
C GLY A 272 29.16 5.46 -30.17
N ASN A 273 29.01 4.15 -30.41
CA ASN A 273 30.14 3.27 -30.69
C ASN A 273 30.15 2.79 -32.15
N PRO A 274 30.72 3.58 -33.09
CA PRO A 274 30.67 3.34 -34.54
C PRO A 274 31.57 2.19 -35.02
N LYS A 275 31.91 1.21 -34.18
CA LYS A 275 32.89 0.16 -34.51
C LYS A 275 32.31 -1.18 -34.95
N LYS A 276 31.02 -1.24 -35.30
CA LYS A 276 30.40 -2.43 -35.91
C LYS A 276 29.52 -2.08 -37.11
N ASP A 277 30.05 -1.29 -38.04
CA ASP A 277 29.49 -1.09 -39.39
C ASP A 277 29.72 -2.32 -40.29
N VAL A 278 29.13 -3.45 -39.93
CA VAL A 278 29.06 -4.63 -40.80
C VAL A 278 27.66 -5.21 -40.73
N MET A 279 26.66 -4.45 -41.17
CA MET A 279 25.43 -5.03 -41.72
C MET A 279 24.92 -4.17 -42.86
N SER A 280 25.10 -4.70 -44.07
CA SER A 280 24.66 -4.14 -45.34
C SER A 280 23.16 -3.84 -45.33
N ALA A 281 22.79 -2.71 -45.92
CA ALA A 281 21.45 -2.12 -46.02
C ALA A 281 20.40 -2.95 -46.82
N SER A 282 20.52 -4.27 -46.87
CA SER A 282 19.63 -5.17 -47.60
C SER A 282 18.77 -6.07 -46.69
N TYR A 283 18.62 -5.72 -45.41
CA TYR A 283 17.70 -6.45 -44.54
C TYR A 283 16.26 -6.05 -44.86
N SER A 284 15.47 -7.05 -45.28
CA SER A 284 14.03 -6.96 -45.50
C SER A 284 13.34 -6.28 -44.31
N THR A 285 12.52 -5.26 -44.60
CA THR A 285 11.70 -4.54 -43.61
C THR A 285 10.73 -5.44 -42.84
N SER A 286 10.51 -6.69 -43.26
CA SER A 286 9.63 -7.66 -42.62
C SER A 286 10.22 -8.32 -41.36
N LEU A 287 11.53 -8.60 -41.33
CA LEU A 287 12.17 -9.30 -40.20
C LEU A 287 12.05 -8.51 -38.89
N PRO A 288 12.23 -7.16 -38.88
CA PRO A 288 11.99 -6.37 -37.71
C PRO A 288 10.58 -6.49 -37.11
N GLN A 289 9.57 -6.51 -37.98
CA GLN A 289 8.17 -6.55 -37.57
C GLN A 289 7.79 -7.90 -36.95
N ASP A 290 8.27 -9.00 -37.50
CA ASP A 290 7.92 -10.34 -37.00
C ASP A 290 8.54 -10.62 -35.63
N CYS A 291 9.79 -10.24 -35.42
CA CYS A 291 10.44 -10.34 -34.11
C CYS A 291 9.77 -9.43 -33.08
N PHE A 292 9.36 -8.21 -33.47
CA PHE A 292 8.60 -7.33 -32.58
C PHE A 292 7.23 -7.93 -32.21
N LYS A 293 6.49 -8.47 -33.18
CA LYS A 293 5.21 -9.14 -32.92
C LYS A 293 5.39 -10.31 -31.95
N LYS A 294 6.40 -11.16 -32.17
CA LYS A 294 6.73 -12.28 -31.27
C LYS A 294 7.10 -11.80 -29.87
N SER A 295 7.94 -10.77 -29.74
CA SER A 295 8.34 -10.28 -28.42
C SER A 295 7.15 -9.70 -27.65
N VAL A 296 6.28 -8.96 -28.34
CA VAL A 296 5.01 -8.45 -27.79
C VAL A 296 4.09 -9.60 -27.37
N GLU A 297 3.96 -10.65 -28.17
CA GLU A 297 3.15 -11.82 -27.84
C GLU A 297 3.67 -12.54 -26.59
N VAL A 298 4.99 -12.76 -26.49
CA VAL A 298 5.62 -13.35 -25.31
C VAL A 298 5.40 -12.46 -24.07
N MET A 299 5.54 -11.15 -24.20
CA MET A 299 5.26 -10.21 -23.10
C MET A 299 3.80 -10.22 -22.68
N LYS A 300 2.86 -10.30 -23.64
CA LYS A 300 1.43 -10.44 -23.36
C LYS A 300 1.13 -11.73 -22.61
N LEU A 301 1.65 -12.86 -23.08
CA LEU A 301 1.49 -14.16 -22.40
C LEU A 301 2.09 -14.15 -20.99
N ALA A 302 3.25 -13.51 -20.80
CA ALA A 302 3.87 -13.38 -19.49
C ALA A 302 3.00 -12.54 -18.53
N ARG A 303 2.41 -11.43 -19.00
CA ARG A 303 1.48 -10.62 -18.20
C ARG A 303 0.19 -11.37 -17.87
N VAL A 304 -0.37 -12.10 -18.84
CA VAL A 304 -1.55 -12.95 -18.63
C VAL A 304 -1.26 -14.01 -17.58
N GLY A 305 -0.10 -14.68 -17.66
CA GLY A 305 0.35 -15.63 -16.64
C GLY A 305 0.45 -15.01 -15.24
N GLN A 306 1.12 -13.86 -15.12
CA GLN A 306 1.22 -13.14 -13.84
C GLN A 306 -0.14 -12.75 -13.27
N HIS A 307 -1.05 -12.29 -14.14
CA HIS A 307 -2.41 -11.95 -13.74
C HIS A 307 -3.16 -13.19 -13.22
N TRP A 308 -3.07 -14.32 -13.93
CA TRP A 308 -3.68 -15.57 -13.47
C TRP A 308 -3.10 -16.04 -12.15
N ASP A 309 -1.78 -16.05 -11.98
CA ASP A 309 -1.14 -16.44 -10.72
C ASP A 309 -1.59 -15.54 -9.55
N SER A 310 -1.76 -14.25 -9.81
CA SER A 310 -2.27 -13.29 -8.83
C SER A 310 -3.75 -13.51 -8.51
N LEU A 311 -4.57 -13.86 -9.50
CA LEU A 311 -6.01 -14.05 -9.36
C LEU A 311 -6.36 -15.36 -8.63
N HIS A 312 -5.61 -16.44 -8.88
CA HIS A 312 -5.82 -17.73 -8.22
C HIS A 312 -5.58 -17.68 -6.70
N GLY A 313 -4.87 -16.67 -6.19
CA GLY A 313 -4.73 -16.47 -4.74
C GLY A 313 -6.03 -16.08 -4.01
N TYR A 314 -7.11 -15.76 -4.75
CA TYR A 314 -8.41 -15.34 -4.19
C TYR A 314 -9.49 -16.40 -4.28
N VAL A 315 -9.38 -17.33 -5.23
CA VAL A 315 -10.31 -18.45 -5.37
C VAL A 315 -9.75 -19.55 -4.50
N ASP A 316 -10.45 -19.91 -3.41
CA ASP A 316 -10.00 -21.01 -2.55
C ASP A 316 -9.59 -22.20 -3.43
N ASP A 317 -8.37 -22.71 -3.22
CA ASP A 317 -7.80 -23.91 -3.85
C ASP A 317 -8.65 -25.18 -3.62
N THR A 318 -9.88 -25.05 -3.10
CA THR A 318 -10.88 -26.09 -3.13
C THR A 318 -10.92 -26.65 -4.55
N PRO A 319 -10.52 -27.92 -4.72
CA PRO A 319 -10.48 -28.53 -6.03
C PRO A 319 -11.86 -28.39 -6.65
N THR A 320 -11.85 -28.12 -7.95
CA THR A 320 -12.92 -27.85 -8.94
C THR A 320 -14.08 -28.87 -8.97
N SER A 321 -14.44 -29.49 -7.85
CA SER A 321 -15.44 -30.55 -7.73
C SER A 321 -16.86 -30.02 -7.58
N ILE A 322 -17.08 -28.70 -7.61
CA ILE A 322 -18.42 -28.18 -7.86
C ILE A 322 -18.54 -28.15 -9.39
N PRO A 323 -19.19 -29.16 -10.02
CA PRO A 323 -19.43 -29.12 -11.45
C PRO A 323 -20.17 -27.83 -11.75
N ASP A 324 -19.66 -27.10 -12.73
CA ASP A 324 -20.22 -25.85 -13.19
C ASP A 324 -21.74 -25.99 -13.36
N GLN A 325 -22.50 -25.18 -12.61
CA GLN A 325 -23.96 -25.25 -12.62
C GLN A 325 -24.52 -24.99 -14.02
N LEU A 326 -23.76 -24.28 -14.89
CA LEU A 326 -24.10 -24.11 -16.31
C LEU A 326 -24.35 -25.43 -17.02
N THR A 327 -23.62 -26.49 -16.68
CA THR A 327 -23.73 -27.77 -17.40
C THR A 327 -25.07 -28.46 -17.19
N LYS A 328 -25.86 -28.02 -16.21
CA LYS A 328 -27.14 -28.64 -15.84
C LYS A 328 -28.37 -27.82 -16.26
N ASP A 329 -28.20 -26.53 -16.56
CA ASP A 329 -29.30 -25.60 -16.82
C ASP A 329 -29.16 -24.98 -18.23
N GLU A 330 -29.94 -25.53 -19.18
CA GLU A 330 -29.97 -25.07 -20.57
C GLU A 330 -30.50 -23.63 -20.71
N GLU A 331 -31.42 -23.21 -19.83
CA GLU A 331 -31.96 -21.85 -19.86
C GLU A 331 -30.89 -20.83 -19.43
N LEU A 332 -30.15 -21.15 -18.36
CA LEU A 332 -29.02 -20.35 -17.92
C LEU A 332 -27.93 -20.28 -18.99
N GLN A 333 -27.62 -21.40 -19.65
CA GLN A 333 -26.64 -21.44 -20.74
C GLN A 333 -27.07 -20.55 -21.92
N ARG A 334 -28.35 -20.63 -22.34
CA ARG A 334 -28.88 -19.77 -23.40
C ARG A 334 -28.79 -18.28 -23.01
N LYS A 335 -29.18 -17.93 -21.78
CA LYS A 335 -29.11 -16.56 -21.28
C LYS A 335 -27.67 -16.03 -21.25
N LEU A 336 -26.70 -16.86 -20.90
CA LEU A 336 -25.28 -16.48 -20.92
C LEU A 336 -24.76 -16.28 -22.34
N GLN A 337 -25.18 -17.09 -23.31
CA GLN A 337 -24.85 -16.89 -24.73
C GLN A 337 -25.44 -15.59 -25.27
N GLU A 338 -26.70 -15.28 -24.94
CA GLU A 338 -27.35 -14.01 -25.28
C GLU A 338 -26.61 -12.82 -24.65
N ASN A 339 -26.28 -12.90 -23.36
CA ASN A 339 -25.52 -11.87 -22.66
C ASN A 339 -24.11 -11.67 -23.24
N MET A 340 -23.43 -12.75 -23.63
CA MET A 340 -22.12 -12.69 -24.27
C MET A 340 -22.21 -11.93 -25.60
N LYS A 341 -23.18 -12.28 -26.45
CA LYS A 341 -23.40 -11.59 -27.72
C LYS A 341 -23.73 -10.11 -27.52
N LEU A 342 -24.60 -9.79 -26.57
CA LEU A 342 -24.94 -8.40 -26.24
C LEU A 342 -23.73 -7.62 -25.73
N GLY A 343 -22.85 -8.26 -24.95
CA GLY A 343 -21.59 -7.67 -24.48
C GLY A 343 -20.65 -7.33 -25.63
N GLU A 344 -20.49 -8.23 -26.60
CA GLU A 344 -19.68 -8.02 -27.81
C GLU A 344 -20.23 -6.86 -28.66
N GLU A 345 -21.54 -6.84 -28.92
CA GLU A 345 -22.21 -5.76 -29.66
C GLU A 345 -22.03 -4.39 -28.98
N ASN A 346 -22.14 -4.34 -27.64
CA ASN A 346 -21.92 -3.10 -26.88
C ASN A 346 -20.47 -2.62 -26.93
N LEU A 347 -19.50 -3.55 -26.86
CA LEU A 347 -18.08 -3.21 -26.95
C LEU A 347 -17.74 -2.66 -28.34
N GLU A 348 -18.20 -3.31 -29.41
CA GLU A 348 -18.03 -2.85 -30.79
C GLU A 348 -18.66 -1.48 -31.01
N LYS A 349 -19.86 -1.24 -30.45
CA LYS A 349 -20.52 0.07 -30.51
C LYS A 349 -19.70 1.18 -29.88
N VAL A 350 -19.09 0.94 -28.72
CA VAL A 350 -18.22 1.92 -28.05
C VAL A 350 -16.95 2.18 -28.86
N LEU A 351 -16.30 1.13 -29.37
CA LEU A 351 -15.10 1.26 -30.20
C LEU A 351 -15.38 2.06 -31.48
N ASN A 352 -16.48 1.75 -32.17
CA ASN A 352 -16.89 2.47 -33.38
C ASN A 352 -17.25 3.93 -33.07
N ALA A 353 -17.89 4.22 -31.94
CA ALA A 353 -18.18 5.59 -31.54
C ALA A 353 -16.91 6.44 -31.37
N TYR A 354 -15.86 5.88 -30.76
CA TYR A 354 -14.58 6.57 -30.64
C TYR A 354 -13.84 6.69 -31.98
N ALA A 355 -13.91 5.66 -32.83
CA ALA A 355 -13.34 5.72 -34.18
C ALA A 355 -13.99 6.84 -35.01
N THR A 356 -15.33 6.95 -34.99
CA THR A 356 -16.06 8.03 -35.65
C THR A 356 -15.72 9.40 -35.06
N GLN A 357 -15.60 9.53 -33.73
CA GLN A 357 -15.17 10.80 -33.11
C GLN A 357 -13.77 11.22 -33.57
N GLN A 358 -12.84 10.27 -33.72
CA GLN A 358 -11.50 10.55 -34.20
C GLN A 358 -11.51 11.03 -35.66
N GLU A 359 -12.34 10.42 -36.51
CA GLU A 359 -12.55 10.83 -37.91
C GLU A 359 -13.18 12.23 -38.00
N ASP A 360 -14.21 12.51 -37.19
CA ASP A 360 -14.93 13.78 -37.16
C ASP A 360 -14.04 14.95 -36.70
N LEU A 361 -13.21 14.69 -35.68
CA LEU A 361 -12.24 15.67 -35.19
C LEU A 361 -11.05 15.85 -36.13
N LYS A 362 -10.91 15.01 -37.17
CA LYS A 362 -9.76 14.95 -38.09
C LYS A 362 -8.43 15.00 -37.34
N LEU A 363 -8.38 14.27 -36.22
CA LEU A 363 -7.13 14.10 -35.50
C LEU A 363 -6.24 13.25 -36.40
N GLU A 364 -5.40 13.91 -37.19
CA GLU A 364 -4.23 13.25 -37.74
C GLU A 364 -3.50 12.60 -36.56
N PRO A 365 -3.04 11.35 -36.68
CA PRO A 365 -2.26 10.74 -35.62
C PRO A 365 -1.07 11.64 -35.37
N GLU A 366 -1.14 12.41 -34.28
CA GLU A 366 -0.07 13.27 -33.85
C GLU A 366 1.14 12.37 -33.69
N GLU A 367 2.11 12.53 -34.58
CA GLU A 367 3.38 11.83 -34.48
C GLU A 367 4.00 12.30 -33.17
N TYR A 368 3.88 11.46 -32.15
CA TYR A 368 4.45 11.71 -30.84
C TYR A 368 5.96 11.89 -31.07
N ASP A 369 6.43 13.13 -31.02
CA ASP A 369 7.85 13.43 -31.12
C ASP A 369 8.50 12.88 -29.86
N SER A 370 9.00 11.65 -29.96
CA SER A 370 9.65 10.90 -28.89
C SER A 370 10.89 11.58 -28.29
N GLY A 371 11.22 12.79 -28.77
CA GLY A 371 12.30 13.64 -28.31
C GLY A 371 12.02 14.49 -27.07
N GLU A 372 10.78 14.59 -26.57
CA GLU A 372 10.55 15.24 -25.28
C GLU A 372 10.96 14.31 -24.13
N GLU A 373 12.11 14.65 -23.54
CA GLU A 373 12.72 14.02 -22.38
C GLU A 373 11.65 13.73 -21.31
N SER A 374 11.46 12.44 -21.00
CA SER A 374 10.67 11.98 -19.86
C SER A 374 10.96 12.89 -18.66
N PRO A 375 9.95 13.47 -18.00
CA PRO A 375 10.15 14.13 -16.72
C PRO A 375 10.86 13.13 -15.82
N ASN A 376 12.09 13.46 -15.40
CA ASN A 376 12.84 12.64 -14.46
C ASN A 376 12.07 12.62 -13.15
N ASP A 377 11.31 11.54 -12.95
CA ASP A 377 10.49 11.23 -11.78
C ASP A 377 11.40 10.75 -10.62
N ASP A 378 12.51 11.46 -10.39
CA ASP A 378 13.46 11.25 -9.28
C ASP A 378 13.08 12.13 -8.07
N GLU A 379 11.79 12.22 -7.75
CA GLU A 379 11.39 12.69 -6.41
C GLU A 379 11.44 11.52 -5.44
N ASP A 380 12.66 11.23 -4.96
CA ASP A 380 12.92 10.50 -3.73
C ASP A 380 12.31 11.28 -2.53
N GLU A 381 10.99 11.17 -2.35
CA GLU A 381 10.36 11.50 -1.06
C GLU A 381 10.76 10.45 -0.02
N GLU A 382 11.92 10.63 0.61
CA GLU A 382 12.23 10.05 1.92
C GLU A 382 11.29 10.64 3.00
N GLY A 383 10.02 10.23 2.96
CA GLY A 383 9.07 10.42 4.03
C GLY A 383 9.47 9.60 5.25
N THR A 384 10.23 10.22 6.16
CA THR A 384 10.55 9.71 7.50
C THR A 384 9.30 9.64 8.39
N ASN A 385 8.39 8.73 8.09
CA ASN A 385 7.27 8.41 8.96
C ASN A 385 7.75 7.50 10.09
N ALA A 386 8.15 8.12 11.19
CA ALA A 386 8.25 7.51 12.51
C ALA A 386 6.85 7.02 12.93
N ILE A 387 6.53 5.76 12.59
CA ILE A 387 5.37 5.05 13.10
C ILE A 387 5.68 4.68 14.55
N ASP A 388 5.17 5.52 15.46
CA ASP A 388 5.06 5.23 16.89
C ASP A 388 3.94 4.19 17.06
N ASP A 389 4.31 2.91 16.96
CA ASP A 389 3.46 1.74 17.20
C ASP A 389 3.02 1.70 18.67
N LYS A 390 1.92 2.37 18.98
CA LYS A 390 1.08 2.10 20.15
C LYS A 390 -0.39 2.11 19.79
N GLU A 391 -0.82 1.09 19.03
CA GLU A 391 -2.22 0.69 19.02
C GLU A 391 -2.55 0.05 20.38
N SER A 392 -3.21 0.84 21.23
CA SER A 392 -4.07 0.34 22.28
C SER A 392 -5.32 -0.27 21.64
N GLU A 393 -5.54 -1.57 21.86
CA GLU A 393 -6.87 -2.18 21.78
C GLU A 393 -7.80 -1.43 22.73
N ASP A 394 -8.66 -0.54 22.20
CA ASP A 394 -9.92 -0.16 22.86
C ASP A 394 -10.80 0.69 21.93
N GLY A 395 -11.90 0.09 21.48
CA GLY A 395 -13.22 0.75 21.43
C GLY A 395 -13.46 1.84 20.39
N ASN A 396 -14.15 1.45 19.31
CA ASN A 396 -15.35 2.09 18.77
C ASN A 396 -15.57 3.57 19.21
N ARG A 397 -15.07 4.53 18.42
CA ARG A 397 -15.45 5.94 18.50
C ARG A 397 -16.08 6.38 17.18
N PRO A 398 -17.33 6.87 17.18
CA PRO A 398 -17.91 7.49 16.01
C PRO A 398 -17.20 8.83 15.76
N LEU A 399 -16.70 9.02 14.54
CA LEU A 399 -16.10 10.27 14.09
C LEU A 399 -17.22 11.28 13.84
N GLU A 400 -17.53 12.13 14.83
CA GLU A 400 -18.21 13.39 14.55
C GLU A 400 -17.25 14.35 13.85
N LEU A 401 -17.31 14.39 12.52
CA LEU A 401 -16.81 15.50 11.72
C LEU A 401 -18.01 16.36 11.33
N SER A 402 -18.31 17.34 12.18
CA SER A 402 -19.26 18.39 11.85
C SER A 402 -18.53 19.62 11.29
N ARG A 403 -19.12 20.11 10.18
CA ARG A 403 -19.09 21.50 9.68
C ARG A 403 -17.78 22.06 9.15
N THR A 404 -17.67 22.09 7.83
CA THR A 404 -17.58 23.35 7.04
C THR A 404 -17.71 23.05 5.55
N LEU A 405 -18.95 23.00 5.04
CA LEU A 405 -19.23 23.24 3.62
C LEU A 405 -20.54 24.00 3.53
N ALA A 406 -20.42 25.33 3.42
CA ALA A 406 -21.49 26.22 3.02
C ALA A 406 -21.03 26.96 1.76
N LEU A 407 -21.97 27.08 0.82
CA LEU A 407 -21.99 27.98 -0.34
C LEU A 407 -21.28 27.50 -1.60
N ALA A 408 -22.04 26.79 -2.45
CA ALA A 408 -22.35 27.25 -3.81
C ALA A 408 -23.35 26.27 -4.47
N ARG A 409 -24.66 26.52 -4.33
CA ARG A 409 -25.68 25.95 -5.24
C ARG A 409 -26.36 27.12 -5.95
N GLY A 410 -25.93 27.36 -7.18
CA GLY A 410 -26.67 28.17 -8.14
C GLY A 410 -27.92 27.42 -8.56
N THR A 411 -29.07 28.04 -8.33
CA THR A 411 -30.37 27.58 -8.80
C THR A 411 -30.53 27.94 -10.27
N GLU A 412 -30.42 26.96 -11.17
CA GLU A 412 -30.99 27.09 -12.52
C GLU A 412 -32.47 26.71 -12.45
N GLN A 413 -33.33 27.72 -12.59
CA GLN A 413 -34.76 27.55 -12.79
C GLN A 413 -35.00 27.12 -14.24
N PHE A 414 -35.38 25.85 -14.43
CA PHE A 414 -35.97 25.38 -15.68
C PHE A 414 -37.47 25.69 -15.67
N SER A 415 -37.89 26.73 -16.39
CA SER A 415 -39.30 27.02 -16.64
C SER A 415 -39.81 26.18 -17.82
N PHE A 416 -40.68 25.21 -17.55
CA PHE A 416 -41.47 24.52 -18.57
C PHE A 416 -42.61 25.44 -19.03
N GLY A 417 -42.49 26.02 -20.21
CA GLY A 417 -43.56 26.75 -20.88
C GLY A 417 -44.48 25.78 -21.62
N GLY A 418 -45.64 25.48 -21.04
CA GLY A 418 -46.75 24.84 -21.74
C GLY A 418 -47.48 25.84 -22.63
N ARG A 419 -47.68 25.51 -23.90
CA ARG A 419 -48.69 26.13 -24.77
C ARG A 419 -49.89 25.19 -24.87
N MET A 420 -51.05 25.71 -24.52
CA MET A 420 -52.32 25.36 -25.17
C MET A 420 -52.55 26.35 -26.31
#